data_AF-A0A1X2EA16-F1
#
_entry.id   AF-A0A1X2EA16-F1
#
_cell.length_a   1.000
_cell.length_b   1.000
_cell.length_c   1.000
_cell.angle_alpha   90.00
_cell.angle_beta   90.00
_cell.angle_gamma   90.00
#
_symmetry.space_group_name_H-M   'P 1'
#
loop_
_entity.id
_entity.type
_entity.pdbx_description
1 polymer ?
#
loop_
_entity_poly.entity_id
_entity_poly.type
_entity_poly.pdbx_seq_one_letter_code
_entity_poly.pdbx_strand_id
1 'polypeptide(L)'
;MTVEPGHGREAPPLPASLLEVWPVVVVGFVGWLIGAVLAFVVPALHSWRPVTLGGLGVGVIGTSIFVLQLAAARRGARGAQTGLETYLDRK
;
A
#
# COMPACT_ATOMS: atom_id res chain seq x y z
N MET A 1 -3.07 46.90 4.16
CA MET A 1 -2.26 46.21 3.13
C MET A 1 -3.04 44.97 2.73
N THR A 2 -3.73 45.00 1.59
CA THR A 2 -4.48 43.87 1.05
C THR A 2 -3.50 42.97 0.30
N VAL A 3 -3.34 41.74 0.76
CA VAL A 3 -2.54 40.72 0.06
C VAL A 3 -3.41 40.19 -1.07
N GLU A 4 -3.08 40.55 -2.32
CA GLU A 4 -3.66 39.92 -3.50
C GLU A 4 -3.34 38.41 -3.45
N PRO A 5 -4.34 37.51 -3.55
CA PRO A 5 -4.08 36.09 -3.62
C PRO A 5 -3.30 35.81 -4.90
N GLY A 6 -2.00 35.54 -4.77
CA GLY A 6 -1.16 35.15 -5.90
C GLY A 6 -1.82 33.97 -6.60
N HIS A 7 -1.98 34.07 -7.92
CA HIS A 7 -2.53 32.99 -8.75
C HIS A 7 -1.68 31.73 -8.54
N GLY A 8 -2.15 30.86 -7.65
CA GLY A 8 -1.48 29.61 -7.31
C GLY A 8 -1.43 28.76 -8.56
N ARG A 9 -0.21 28.36 -8.97
CA ARG A 9 -0.06 27.31 -9.97
C ARG A 9 -0.69 26.05 -9.39
N GLU A 10 -1.83 25.66 -9.92
CA GLU A 10 -2.48 24.41 -9.54
C GLU A 10 -1.56 23.26 -9.97
N ALA A 11 -1.22 22.39 -9.02
CA ALA A 11 -0.39 21.23 -9.32
C ALA A 11 -1.17 20.29 -10.26
N PRO A 12 -0.54 19.76 -11.33
CA PRO A 12 -1.21 18.84 -12.23
C PRO A 12 -1.70 17.61 -11.44
N PRO A 13 -2.90 17.10 -11.75
CA PRO A 13 -3.48 15.99 -11.02
C PRO A 13 -2.58 14.75 -11.13
N LEU A 14 -2.31 14.11 -9.99
CA LEU A 14 -1.52 12.88 -9.96
C LEU A 14 -2.29 11.74 -10.65
N PRO A 15 -1.57 10.82 -11.33
CA PRO A 15 -2.18 9.63 -11.91
C PRO A 15 -2.95 8.84 -10.85
N ALA A 16 -4.16 8.42 -11.22
CA ALA A 16 -5.06 7.66 -10.35
C ALA A 16 -4.39 6.42 -9.71
N SER A 17 -3.48 5.77 -10.43
CA SER A 17 -2.74 4.59 -9.98
C SER A 17 -1.74 4.87 -8.85
N LEU A 18 -1.18 6.08 -8.78
CA LEU A 18 -0.27 6.47 -7.70
C LEU A 18 -1.00 6.78 -6.39
N LEU A 19 -2.31 6.97 -6.47
CA LEU A 19 -3.17 7.23 -5.31
C LEU A 19 -3.78 5.93 -4.75
N GLU A 20 -3.65 4.82 -5.48
CA GLU A 20 -4.15 3.52 -5.07
C GLU A 20 -3.09 2.75 -4.27
N VAL A 21 -3.53 2.13 -3.17
CA VAL A 21 -2.70 1.28 -2.31
C VAL A 21 -2.36 -0.05 -3.00
N TRP A 22 -3.29 -0.59 -3.81
CA TRP A 22 -3.15 -1.92 -4.41
C TRP A 22 -1.92 -2.09 -5.29
N PRO A 23 -1.58 -1.18 -6.23
CA PRO A 23 -0.37 -1.28 -7.02
C PRO A 23 0.91 -1.40 -6.17
N VAL A 24 1.02 -0.60 -5.10
CA VAL A 24 2.17 -0.61 -4.20
C VAL A 24 2.27 -1.93 -3.44
N VAL A 25 1.15 -2.43 -2.91
CA VAL A 25 1.08 -3.71 -2.21
C VAL A 25 1.49 -4.87 -3.13
N VAL A 26 0.96 -4.90 -4.35
CA VAL A 26 1.25 -5.96 -5.33
C VAL A 26 2.73 -5.95 -5.70
N VAL A 27 3.29 -4.79 -6.06
CA VAL A 27 4.71 -4.68 -6.44
C VAL A 27 5.62 -5.09 -5.28
N GLY A 28 5.33 -4.61 -4.07
CA GLY A 28 6.11 -4.98 -2.88
C GLY A 28 6.05 -6.48 -2.58
N PHE A 29 4.85 -7.07 -2.62
CA PHE A 29 4.66 -8.50 -2.34
C PHE A 29 5.33 -9.39 -3.38
N VAL A 30 5.21 -9.06 -4.67
CA VAL A 30 5.88 -9.77 -5.76
C VAL A 30 7.41 -9.65 -5.62
N GLY A 31 7.93 -8.48 -5.25
CA GLY A 31 9.36 -8.30 -4.99
C GLY A 31 9.87 -9.22 -3.87
N TRP A 32 9.13 -9.30 -2.75
CA TRP A 32 9.46 -10.23 -1.66
C TRP A 32 9.35 -11.70 -2.07
N LEU A 33 8.36 -12.06 -2.90
CA LEU A 33 8.19 -13.42 -3.41
C LEU A 33 9.37 -13.82 -4.30
N ILE A 34 9.78 -12.94 -5.21
CA ILE A 34 10.97 -13.15 -6.05
C ILE A 34 12.21 -13.30 -5.17
N GLY A 35 12.40 -12.41 -4.19
CA GLY A 35 13.50 -12.49 -3.23
C GLY A 35 13.51 -13.82 -2.47
N ALA A 36 12.35 -14.28 -2.01
CA ALA A 36 12.23 -15.58 -1.35
C ALA A 36 12.64 -16.72 -2.28
N VAL A 37 12.09 -16.77 -3.50
CA VAL A 37 12.47 -17.79 -4.50
C VAL A 37 14.00 -17.79 -4.70
N LEU A 38 14.61 -16.63 -4.92
CA LEU A 38 16.06 -16.50 -5.08
C LEU A 38 16.84 -17.01 -3.86
N ALA A 39 16.39 -16.72 -2.64
CA ALA A 39 17.03 -17.18 -1.41
C ALA A 39 16.97 -18.72 -1.22
N PHE A 40 16.02 -19.40 -1.86
CA PHE A 40 15.92 -20.87 -1.83
C PHE A 40 16.63 -21.56 -2.99
N VAL A 41 16.71 -20.93 -4.18
CA VAL A 41 17.30 -21.55 -5.37
C VAL A 41 18.75 -21.15 -5.63
N VAL A 42 19.21 -20.00 -5.10
CA VAL A 42 20.58 -19.49 -5.30
C VAL A 42 21.39 -19.69 -4.01
N PRO A 43 22.43 -20.56 -4.00
CA PRO A 43 23.20 -20.87 -2.79
C PRO A 43 23.83 -19.63 -2.10
N ALA A 44 24.27 -18.66 -2.90
CA ALA A 44 24.85 -17.41 -2.42
C ALA A 44 23.86 -16.52 -1.65
N LEU A 45 22.55 -16.76 -1.80
CA LEU A 45 21.49 -15.98 -1.18
C LEU A 45 20.79 -16.71 -0.02
N HIS A 46 21.31 -17.85 0.45
CA HIS A 46 20.62 -18.62 1.49
C HIS A 46 20.41 -17.83 2.79
N SER A 47 21.32 -16.91 3.11
CA SER A 47 21.27 -16.12 4.35
C SER A 47 20.12 -15.10 4.34
N TRP A 48 19.54 -14.83 3.17
CA TRP A 48 18.42 -13.90 3.01
C TRP A 48 17.07 -14.53 3.33
N ARG A 49 16.98 -15.86 3.47
CA ARG A 49 15.71 -16.57 3.72
C ARG A 49 14.91 -15.98 4.89
N PRO A 50 15.49 -15.71 6.08
CA PRO A 50 14.73 -15.13 7.18
C PRO A 50 14.18 -13.75 6.85
N VAL A 51 14.97 -12.94 6.13
CA VAL A 51 14.59 -11.58 5.72
C VAL A 51 13.46 -11.62 4.71
N THR A 52 13.57 -12.48 3.69
CA THR A 52 12.55 -12.61 2.64
C THR A 52 11.23 -13.18 3.18
N LEU A 53 11.31 -14.13 4.11
CA LEU A 53 10.14 -14.66 4.79
C LEU A 53 9.51 -13.62 5.74
N GLY A 54 10.35 -12.85 6.43
CA GLY A 54 9.90 -11.72 7.25
C GLY A 54 9.14 -10.68 6.43
N GLY A 55 9.69 -10.29 5.27
CA GLY A 55 9.04 -9.37 4.33
C GLY A 55 7.69 -9.88 3.83
N LEU A 56 7.60 -11.17 3.44
CA LEU A 56 6.33 -11.80 3.07
C LEU A 56 5.34 -11.82 4.24
N GLY A 57 5.78 -12.18 5.45
CA GLY A 57 4.95 -12.20 6.64
C GLY A 57 4.40 -10.82 7.00
N VAL A 58 5.24 -9.79 6.99
CA VAL A 58 4.82 -8.40 7.20
C VAL A 58 3.83 -7.95 6.13
N GLY A 59 4.09 -8.30 4.86
CA GLY A 59 3.17 -8.02 3.75
C GLY A 59 1.79 -8.63 3.94
N VAL A 60 1.73 -9.91 4.35
CA VAL A 60 0.46 -10.60 4.66
C VAL A 60 -0.26 -9.92 5.82
N ILE A 61 0.44 -9.62 6.91
CA ILE A 61 -0.15 -8.99 8.10
C ILE A 61 -0.70 -7.61 7.75
N GLY A 62 0.11 -6.75 7.14
CA GLY A 62 -0.29 -5.38 6.77
C GLY A 62 -1.47 -5.36 5.80
N THR A 63 -1.45 -6.23 4.78
CA THR A 63 -2.57 -6.34 3.82
C THR A 63 -3.84 -6.86 4.48
N SER A 64 -3.72 -7.83 5.40
CA SER A 64 -4.87 -8.36 6.14
C SER A 64 -5.51 -7.28 7.01
N ILE A 65 -4.71 -6.50 7.74
CA ILE A 65 -5.19 -5.37 8.52
C ILE A 65 -5.93 -4.38 7.62
N PHE A 66 -5.35 -3.99 6.47
CA PHE A 66 -5.98 -3.06 5.54
C PHE A 66 -7.34 -3.57 5.03
N VAL A 67 -7.43 -4.83 4.59
CA VAL A 67 -8.68 -5.42 4.10
C VAL A 67 -9.74 -5.51 5.20
N LEU A 68 -9.35 -5.87 6.42
CA LEU A 68 -10.25 -5.89 7.57
C LEU A 68 -10.76 -4.49 7.91
N GLN A 69 -9.90 -3.48 7.85
CA GLN A 69 -10.28 -2.08 8.04
C GLN A 69 -11.20 -1.59 6.92
N LEU A 70 -10.97 -1.99 5.67
CA LEU A 70 -11.85 -1.68 4.55
C LEU A 70 -13.23 -2.32 4.71
N ALA A 71 -13.27 -3.57 5.17
CA ALA A 71 -14.53 -4.24 5.49
C ALA A 71 -15.26 -3.57 6.67
N ALA A 72 -14.53 -3.12 7.69
CA ALA A 72 -15.09 -2.37 8.80
C ALA A 72 -15.66 -1.01 8.38
N ALA A 73 -14.95 -0.28 7.50
CA ALA A 73 -15.41 0.97 6.91
C ALA A 73 -16.68 0.78 6.08
N ARG A 74 -16.74 -0.27 5.25
CA ARG A 74 -17.94 -0.65 4.49
C ARG A 74 -19.16 -0.92 5.38
N ARG A 75 -18.95 -1.44 6.59
CA ARG A 75 -20.00 -1.70 7.59
C ARG A 75 -20.36 -0.47 8.45
N GLY A 76 -19.69 0.66 8.26
CA GLY A 76 -19.92 1.88 9.06
C GLY A 76 -19.47 1.75 10.52
N ALA A 77 -18.47 0.91 10.82
CA ALA A 77 -17.98 0.75 12.18
C ALA A 77 -17.32 2.03 12.68
N ARG A 78 -17.70 2.52 13.89
CA ARG A 78 -17.17 3.76 14.48
C ARG A 78 -15.64 3.77 14.70
N GLY A 79 -15.02 2.58 14.78
CA GLY A 79 -13.58 2.41 14.93
C GLY A 79 -12.82 2.13 13.62
N ALA A 80 -13.48 2.21 12.47
CA ALA A 80 -12.81 2.05 11.18
C ALA A 80 -11.90 3.26 10.88
N GLN A 81 -10.84 3.02 10.11
CA GLN A 81 -9.96 4.10 9.66
C GLN A 81 -10.69 5.03 8.69
N THR A 82 -10.73 6.32 9.01
CA THR A 82 -11.26 7.37 8.14
C THR A 82 -10.38 7.52 6.89
N GLY A 83 -10.99 7.78 5.73
CA GLY A 83 -10.33 7.94 4.44
C GLY A 83 -10.42 6.70 3.54
N LEU A 84 -10.83 5.53 4.06
CA LEU A 84 -11.00 4.31 3.26
C LEU A 84 -12.29 4.35 2.42
N GLU A 85 -13.26 5.18 2.78
CA GLU A 85 -14.46 5.49 1.99
C GLU A 85 -14.13 5.99 0.59
N THR A 86 -13.00 6.67 0.38
CA THR A 86 -12.52 7.07 -0.94
C THR A 86 -12.32 5.87 -1.88
N TYR A 87 -11.97 4.70 -1.34
CA TYR A 87 -11.88 3.45 -2.12
C TYR A 87 -13.23 2.82 -2.42
N LEU A 88 -14.29 3.22 -1.72
CA LEU A 88 -15.66 2.73 -1.92
C LEU A 88 -16.42 3.59 -2.93
N ASP A 89 -16.17 4.90 -2.91
CA ASP A 89 -16.86 5.88 -3.74
C ASP A 89 -16.28 6.00 -5.16
N ARG A 90 -15.14 5.37 -5.43
CA ARG A 90 -14.55 5.29 -6.76
C ARG A 90 -15.32 4.27 -7.61
N LYS A 91 -16.35 4.74 -8.33
CA LYS A 91 -16.98 4.05 -9.47
C LYS A 91 -16.29 4.40 -10.78
#